data_AF-M2XUN4-F1
#
_entry.id   AF-M2XUN4-F1
#
_cell.length_a   1.000
_cell.length_b   1.000
_cell.length_c   1.000
_cell.angle_alpha   90.00
_cell.angle_beta   90.00
_cell.angle_gamma   90.00
#
_symmetry.space_group_name_H-M   'P 1'
#
loop_
_entity.id
_entity.type
_entity.pdbx_description
1 polymer ?
#
loop_
_entity_poly.entity_id
_entity_poly.type
_entity_poly.pdbx_seq_one_letter_code
_entity_poly.pdbx_strand_id
1 'polypeptide(L)'
;MSETEKTVEAEENPHAKVVLQAANAMMKASLKLVPPAVLICIVVFTILNGLPGLLGSVIGGVLAIVSALATLGLMRFSAGMDPMFVMVIALGGYVLKIVVLFAALSLLRGVTSIHPMALGVTMIVAILVAAAVEFAAFRKTKIPTIIPASR
;
A
#
# COMPACT_ATOMS: atom_id res chain seq x y z
N MET A 1 -25.30 -4.09 39.34
CA MET A 1 -24.43 -4.52 38.22
C MET A 1 -25.16 -5.63 37.49
N SER A 2 -25.93 -5.27 36.46
CA SER A 2 -26.80 -6.20 35.73
C SER A 2 -26.11 -6.65 34.45
N GLU A 3 -26.31 -7.90 34.06
CA GLU A 3 -25.71 -8.59 32.89
C GLU A 3 -25.87 -7.85 31.55
N THR A 4 -26.75 -6.84 31.48
CA THR A 4 -27.01 -5.99 30.31
C THR A 4 -25.82 -5.10 29.92
N GLU A 5 -24.91 -4.80 30.84
CA GLU A 5 -23.72 -3.97 30.53
C GLU A 5 -22.66 -4.75 29.76
N LYS A 6 -22.62 -6.09 29.94
CA LYS A 6 -21.63 -6.96 29.29
C LYS A 6 -21.97 -7.28 27.82
N THR A 7 -23.21 -7.01 27.40
CA THR A 7 -23.65 -7.18 26.01
C THR A 7 -23.32 -5.99 25.10
N VAL A 8 -22.87 -4.86 25.66
CA VAL A 8 -22.44 -3.69 24.87
C VAL A 8 -21.00 -3.84 24.37
N GLU A 9 -20.19 -4.71 24.98
CA GLU A 9 -18.80 -4.98 24.55
C GLU A 9 -18.69 -5.71 23.19
N ALA A 10 -19.81 -6.16 22.62
CA ALA A 10 -19.86 -6.77 21.29
C ALA A 10 -20.52 -5.85 20.24
N GLU A 11 -20.55 -4.54 20.48
CA GLU A 11 -21.03 -3.57 19.50
C GLU A 11 -20.06 -3.53 18.30
N GLU A 12 -20.49 -4.22 17.26
CA GLU A 12 -19.93 -4.29 15.93
C GLU A 12 -19.54 -2.91 15.37
N ASN A 13 -18.30 -2.45 15.56
CA ASN A 13 -17.82 -1.16 15.05
C ASN A 13 -18.09 -0.99 13.54
N PRO A 14 -19.10 -0.22 13.13
CA PRO A 14 -19.53 -0.16 11.72
C PRO A 14 -18.45 0.49 10.83
N HIS A 15 -17.68 1.41 11.43
CA HIS A 15 -16.52 2.05 10.82
C HIS A 15 -15.39 1.06 10.49
N ALA A 16 -15.09 0.13 11.39
CA ALA A 16 -14.05 -0.87 11.15
C ALA A 16 -14.43 -1.79 9.98
N LYS A 17 -15.70 -2.17 9.87
CA LYS A 17 -16.18 -3.02 8.76
C LYS A 17 -16.01 -2.35 7.40
N VAL A 18 -16.37 -1.07 7.27
CA VAL A 18 -16.22 -0.36 5.99
C VAL A 18 -14.75 -0.14 5.61
N VAL A 19 -13.88 0.16 6.59
CA VAL A 19 -12.44 0.31 6.36
C VAL A 19 -11.81 -1.02 5.93
N LEU A 20 -12.17 -2.12 6.59
CA LEU A 20 -11.68 -3.45 6.23
C LEU A 20 -12.19 -3.91 4.86
N GLN A 21 -13.43 -3.60 4.51
CA GLN A 21 -13.98 -3.86 3.18
C GLN A 21 -13.20 -3.09 2.10
N ALA A 22 -12.93 -1.81 2.32
CA ALA A 22 -12.12 -0.99 1.44
C ALA A 22 -10.69 -1.53 1.28
N ALA A 23 -10.02 -1.83 2.40
CA ALA A 23 -8.68 -2.39 2.42
C ALA A 23 -8.60 -3.74 1.68
N ASN A 24 -9.60 -4.60 1.84
CA ASN A 24 -9.69 -5.89 1.15
C ASN A 24 -9.86 -5.72 -0.37
N ALA A 25 -10.72 -4.80 -0.79
CA ALA A 25 -10.94 -4.53 -2.21
C ALA A 25 -9.70 -3.95 -2.88
N MET A 26 -9.07 -2.95 -2.25
CA MET A 26 -7.81 -2.36 -2.72
C MET A 26 -6.71 -3.42 -2.80
N MET A 27 -6.55 -4.24 -1.75
CA MET A 27 -5.51 -5.26 -1.73
C MET A 27 -5.68 -6.27 -2.85
N LYS A 28 -6.90 -6.76 -3.08
CA LYS A 28 -7.20 -7.67 -4.20
C LYS A 28 -6.91 -7.03 -5.55
N ALA A 29 -7.16 -5.73 -5.71
CA ALA A 29 -6.87 -5.02 -6.96
C ALA A 29 -5.35 -4.83 -7.16
N SER A 30 -4.64 -4.36 -6.12
CA SER A 30 -3.19 -4.14 -6.17
C SER A 30 -2.42 -5.43 -6.43
N LEU A 31 -2.76 -6.54 -5.76
CA LEU A 31 -2.16 -7.86 -6.00
C LEU A 31 -2.35 -8.37 -7.43
N LYS A 32 -3.43 -7.96 -8.10
CA LYS A 32 -3.71 -8.37 -9.48
C LYS A 32 -3.01 -7.49 -10.51
N LEU A 33 -2.95 -6.18 -10.30
CA LEU A 33 -2.56 -5.23 -11.34
C LEU A 33 -1.15 -4.65 -11.17
N VAL A 34 -0.60 -4.60 -9.96
CA VAL A 34 0.75 -4.06 -9.71
C VAL A 34 1.85 -5.02 -10.18
N PRO A 35 1.81 -6.34 -9.90
CA PRO A 35 2.88 -7.25 -10.34
C PRO A 35 3.09 -7.28 -11.87
N PRO A 36 2.05 -7.32 -12.72
CA PRO A 36 2.23 -7.23 -14.16
C PRO A 36 2.94 -5.95 -14.62
N ALA A 37 2.61 -4.80 -14.02
CA ALA A 37 3.27 -3.54 -14.35
C ALA A 37 4.76 -3.55 -13.99
N VAL A 38 5.10 -4.11 -12.82
CA VAL A 38 6.49 -4.31 -12.40
C VAL A 38 7.21 -5.27 -13.36
N LEU A 39 6.58 -6.38 -13.75
CA LEU A 39 7.14 -7.33 -14.70
C LEU A 39 7.43 -6.70 -16.06
N ILE A 40 6.56 -5.82 -16.56
CA ILE A 40 6.81 -5.07 -17.79
C ILE A 40 8.07 -4.20 -17.65
N CYS A 41 8.22 -3.47 -16.55
CA CYS A 41 9.44 -2.68 -16.30
C CYS A 41 10.68 -3.58 -16.23
N ILE A 42 10.59 -4.73 -15.56
CA ILE A 42 11.68 -5.69 -15.47
C ILE A 42 12.12 -6.16 -16.86
N VAL A 43 11.17 -6.58 -17.71
CA VAL A 43 11.47 -7.03 -19.08
C VAL A 43 12.11 -5.90 -19.89
N VAL A 44 11.53 -4.70 -19.87
CA VAL A 44 12.04 -3.54 -20.62
C VAL A 44 13.47 -3.19 -20.20
N PHE A 45 13.74 -3.05 -18.90
CA PHE A 45 15.07 -2.68 -18.43
C PHE A 45 16.10 -3.82 -18.59
N THR A 46 15.66 -5.08 -18.54
CA THR A 46 16.52 -6.23 -18.84
C THR A 46 16.96 -6.24 -20.31
N ILE A 47 16.05 -5.94 -21.24
CA ILE A 47 16.38 -5.85 -22.67
C ILE A 47 17.32 -4.67 -22.94
N LEU A 48 17.08 -3.51 -22.32
CA LEU A 48 17.84 -2.30 -22.59
C LEU A 48 19.21 -2.26 -21.91
N ASN A 49 19.34 -2.81 -20.71
CA ASN A 49 20.54 -2.65 -19.88
C ASN A 49 21.12 -3.99 -19.38
N GLY A 50 20.58 -5.13 -19.82
CA GLY A 50 21.03 -6.46 -19.42
C GLY A 50 20.83 -6.74 -17.92
N LEU A 51 21.81 -7.44 -17.33
CA LEU A 51 21.78 -7.86 -15.94
C LEU A 51 21.68 -6.68 -14.93
N PRO A 52 22.40 -5.55 -15.10
CA PRO A 52 22.21 -4.38 -14.23
C PRO A 52 20.80 -3.79 -14.26
N GLY A 53 20.14 -3.84 -15.42
CA GLY A 53 18.75 -3.42 -15.58
C GLY A 53 17.77 -4.34 -14.86
N LEU A 54 18.00 -5.66 -14.95
CA LEU A 54 17.23 -6.68 -14.23
C LEU A 54 17.30 -6.44 -12.71
N LEU A 55 18.51 -6.34 -12.16
CA LEU A 55 18.70 -6.18 -10.71
C LEU A 55 18.07 -4.88 -10.20
N GLY A 56 18.28 -3.76 -10.90
CA GLY A 56 17.70 -2.47 -10.52
C GLY A 56 16.18 -2.50 -10.53
N SER A 57 15.57 -2.99 -11.61
CA SER A 57 14.12 -3.05 -11.76
C SER A 57 13.45 -4.01 -10.76
N VAL A 58 14.06 -5.17 -10.48
CA VAL A 58 13.56 -6.09 -9.45
C VAL A 58 13.57 -5.43 -8.08
N ILE A 59 14.68 -4.82 -7.67
CA ILE A 59 14.78 -4.18 -6.36
C ILE A 59 13.80 -3.01 -6.23
N GLY A 60 13.72 -2.13 -7.24
CA GLY A 60 12.77 -1.03 -7.27
C GLY A 60 11.32 -1.51 -7.22
N GLY A 61 11.00 -2.59 -7.95
CA GLY A 61 9.69 -3.22 -7.95
C GLY A 61 9.31 -3.81 -6.58
N VAL A 62 10.23 -4.54 -5.94
CA VAL A 62 10.01 -5.11 -4.60
C VAL A 62 9.76 -4.00 -3.58
N LEU A 63 10.58 -2.95 -3.57
CA LEU A 63 10.41 -1.81 -2.67
C LEU A 63 9.04 -1.13 -2.84
N ALA A 64 8.60 -0.93 -4.08
CA ALA A 64 7.30 -0.35 -4.37
C ALA A 64 6.15 -1.25 -3.90
N ILE A 65 6.21 -2.56 -4.16
CA ILE A 65 5.20 -3.53 -3.72
C ILE A 65 5.13 -3.59 -2.19
N VAL A 66 6.27 -3.67 -1.50
CA VAL A 66 6.34 -3.66 -0.04
C VAL A 66 5.73 -2.38 0.52
N SER A 67 6.02 -1.22 -0.09
CA SER A 67 5.42 0.06 0.29
C SER A 67 3.90 0.07 0.13
N ALA A 68 3.37 -0.42 -1.00
CA ALA A 68 1.93 -0.52 -1.22
C ALA A 68 1.24 -1.47 -0.21
N LEU A 69 1.84 -2.63 0.03
CA LEU A 69 1.34 -3.59 1.02
C LEU A 69 1.38 -3.02 2.44
N ALA A 70 2.42 -2.25 2.77
CA ALA A 70 2.50 -1.55 4.05
C ALA A 70 1.32 -0.56 4.22
N THR A 71 0.89 0.16 3.16
CA THR A 71 -0.32 1.02 3.24
C THR A 71 -1.54 0.21 3.68
N LEU A 72 -1.77 -0.93 3.03
CA LEU A 72 -2.93 -1.77 3.24
C LEU A 72 -2.88 -2.46 4.61
N GLY A 73 -1.68 -2.82 5.06
CA GLY A 73 -1.42 -3.33 6.41
C GLY A 73 -1.77 -2.29 7.47
N LEU A 74 -1.29 -1.05 7.31
CA LEU A 74 -1.62 0.06 8.23
C LEU A 74 -3.12 0.35 8.25
N MET A 75 -3.80 0.33 7.10
CA MET A 75 -5.24 0.55 7.03
C MET A 75 -6.04 -0.54 7.77
N ARG A 76 -5.60 -1.81 7.71
CA ARG A 76 -6.24 -2.89 8.50
C ARG A 76 -5.94 -2.75 9.98
N PHE A 77 -4.70 -2.41 10.32
CA PHE A 77 -4.27 -2.23 11.70
C PHE A 77 -5.03 -1.08 12.38
N SER A 78 -5.23 0.03 11.67
CA SER A 78 -5.89 1.21 12.22
C SER A 78 -7.42 1.18 12.16
N ALA A 79 -8.04 0.13 11.59
CA ALA A 79 -9.48 0.11 11.31
C ALA A 79 -10.38 0.22 12.55
N GLY A 80 -9.90 -0.22 13.73
CA GLY A 80 -10.61 -0.13 15.00
C GLY A 80 -10.11 0.95 15.95
N MET A 81 -9.20 1.82 15.50
CA MET A 81 -8.60 2.85 16.35
C MET A 81 -9.35 4.18 16.25
N ASP A 82 -9.19 5.03 17.27
CA ASP A 82 -9.73 6.40 17.26
C ASP A 82 -9.19 7.20 16.05
N PRO A 83 -10.00 8.05 15.40
CA PRO A 83 -9.60 8.84 14.23
C PRO A 83 -8.29 9.62 14.40
N MET A 84 -7.97 10.11 15.61
CA MET A 84 -6.72 10.80 15.88
C MET A 84 -5.51 9.89 15.65
N PHE A 85 -5.56 8.65 16.15
CA PHE A 85 -4.50 7.66 15.94
C PHE A 85 -4.41 7.21 14.49
N VAL A 86 -5.54 7.10 13.78
CA VAL A 86 -5.55 6.79 12.34
C VAL A 86 -4.75 7.85 11.55
N MET A 87 -4.92 9.14 11.88
CA MET A 87 -4.17 10.22 11.23
C MET A 87 -2.67 10.13 11.52
N VAL A 88 -2.29 9.86 12.77
CA VAL A 88 -0.89 9.68 13.17
C VAL A 88 -0.25 8.50 12.44
N ILE A 89 -0.97 7.37 12.32
CA ILE A 89 -0.50 6.19 11.60
C ILE A 89 -0.35 6.48 10.11
N ALA A 90 -1.29 7.20 9.51
CA ALA A 90 -1.23 7.56 8.09
C ALA A 90 -0.02 8.46 7.78
N LEU A 91 0.18 9.53 8.56
CA LEU A 91 1.30 10.45 8.40
C LEU A 91 2.64 9.77 8.75
N GLY A 92 2.69 9.03 9.86
CA GLY A 92 3.87 8.28 10.27
C GLY A 92 4.28 7.22 9.24
N GLY A 93 3.31 6.50 8.67
CA GLY A 93 3.53 5.54 7.59
C GLY A 93 4.04 6.20 6.31
N TYR A 94 3.55 7.39 5.97
CA TYR A 94 4.04 8.15 4.82
C TYR A 94 5.49 8.62 5.00
N VAL A 95 5.80 9.22 6.15
CA VAL A 95 7.17 9.65 6.48
C VAL A 95 8.12 8.47 6.49
N LEU A 96 7.75 7.36 7.13
CA LEU A 96 8.54 6.13 7.16
C LEU A 96 8.85 5.64 5.75
N LYS A 97 7.86 5.65 4.85
CA LYS A 97 8.08 5.25 3.45
C LYS A 97 9.04 6.17 2.72
N ILE A 98 8.91 7.48 2.87
CA ILE A 98 9.86 8.42 2.25
C ILE A 98 11.28 8.12 2.72
N VAL A 99 11.47 7.94 4.03
CA VAL A 99 12.78 7.62 4.60
C VAL A 99 13.31 6.29 4.08
N VAL A 100 12.48 5.24 4.04
CA VAL A 100 12.87 3.91 3.54
C VAL A 100 13.25 3.96 2.06
N LEU A 101 12.44 4.60 1.23
CA LEU A 101 12.70 4.72 -0.21
C LEU A 101 13.94 5.57 -0.46
N PHE A 102 14.10 6.68 0.25
CA PHE A 102 15.28 7.53 0.16
C PHE A 102 16.55 6.81 0.62
N ALA A 103 16.48 6.06 1.72
CA ALA A 103 17.56 5.24 2.21
C ALA A 103 17.95 4.16 1.19
N ALA A 104 16.98 3.46 0.62
CA ALA A 104 17.23 2.46 -0.41
C ALA A 104 17.94 3.07 -1.64
N LEU A 105 17.47 4.22 -2.13
CA LEU A 105 18.12 4.92 -3.24
C LEU A 105 19.53 5.38 -2.89
N SER A 106 19.73 5.87 -1.65
CA SER A 106 21.03 6.37 -1.19
C SER A 106 22.04 5.25 -0.99
N LEU A 107 21.63 4.11 -0.44
CA LEU A 107 22.50 2.95 -0.20
C LEU A 107 22.88 2.24 -1.49
N LEU A 108 21.98 2.20 -2.48
CA LEU A 108 22.24 1.55 -3.76
C LEU A 108 22.94 2.47 -4.78
N ARG A 109 23.11 3.75 -4.43
CA ARG A 109 23.82 4.72 -5.26
C ARG A 109 25.31 4.35 -5.34
N GLY A 110 25.79 4.03 -6.53
CA GLY A 110 27.21 3.71 -6.79
C GLY A 110 27.52 2.22 -6.88
N VAL A 111 26.52 1.34 -6.71
CA VAL A 111 26.67 -0.09 -6.98
C VAL A 111 26.75 -0.32 -8.49
N THR A 112 27.92 -0.71 -9.00
CA THR A 112 28.16 -0.91 -10.45
C THR A 112 27.29 -1.99 -11.07
N SER A 113 26.84 -2.97 -10.26
CA SER A 113 25.94 -4.03 -10.69
C SER A 113 24.48 -3.59 -10.82
N ILE A 114 24.11 -2.37 -10.43
CA ILE A 114 22.71 -1.90 -10.41
C ILE A 114 22.58 -0.67 -11.32
N HIS A 115 21.68 -0.73 -12.31
CA HIS A 115 21.40 0.43 -13.14
C HIS A 115 20.50 1.44 -12.41
N PRO A 116 20.97 2.66 -12.05
CA PRO A 116 20.23 3.58 -11.19
C PRO A 116 18.88 4.01 -11.78
N MET A 117 18.83 4.23 -13.10
CA MET A 117 17.58 4.59 -13.78
C MET A 117 16.57 3.43 -13.80
N ALA A 118 17.03 2.18 -13.92
CA ALA A 118 16.12 1.03 -13.94
C ALA A 118 15.44 0.89 -12.58
N LEU A 119 16.20 1.08 -11.51
CA LEU A 119 15.69 1.09 -10.15
C LEU A 119 14.70 2.24 -9.92
N GLY A 120 15.12 3.47 -10.17
CA GLY A 120 14.31 4.66 -9.91
C GLY A 120 13.03 4.69 -10.73
N VAL A 121 13.12 4.43 -12.03
CA VAL A 121 11.95 4.45 -12.93
C VAL A 121 10.98 3.34 -12.60
N THR A 122 11.46 2.10 -12.37
CA THR A 122 10.58 0.99 -12.00
C THR A 122 9.84 1.28 -10.69
N MET A 123 10.53 1.87 -9.72
CA MET A 123 9.93 2.24 -8.43
C MET A 123 8.84 3.31 -8.60
N ILE A 124 9.12 4.37 -9.37
CA ILE A 124 8.14 5.43 -9.65
C ILE A 124 6.91 4.85 -10.36
N VAL A 125 7.12 4.10 -11.44
CA VAL A 125 6.02 3.49 -12.21
C VAL A 125 5.18 2.58 -11.33
N ALA A 126 5.83 1.71 -10.54
CA ALA A 126 5.13 0.78 -9.66
C ALA A 126 4.31 1.50 -8.57
N ILE A 127 4.86 2.55 -7.95
CA ILE A 127 4.14 3.35 -6.95
C ILE A 127 2.94 4.08 -7.58
N LEU A 128 3.11 4.67 -8.77
CA LEU A 128 2.02 5.36 -9.46
C LEU A 128 0.91 4.40 -9.87
N VAL A 129 1.26 3.23 -10.39
CA VAL A 129 0.30 2.18 -10.73
C VAL A 129 -0.42 1.69 -9.47
N ALA A 130 0.30 1.40 -8.40
CA ALA A 130 -0.30 1.00 -7.12
C ALA A 130 -1.29 2.05 -6.60
N ALA A 131 -0.88 3.32 -6.57
CA ALA A 131 -1.75 4.42 -6.13
C ALA A 131 -3.00 4.57 -7.02
N ALA A 132 -2.85 4.48 -8.34
CA ALA A 132 -3.97 4.56 -9.28
C ALA A 132 -4.95 3.38 -9.09
N VAL A 133 -4.42 2.18 -8.85
CA VAL A 133 -5.20 0.96 -8.61
C VAL A 133 -5.94 1.04 -7.27
N GLU A 134 -5.27 1.45 -6.21
CA GLU A 134 -5.85 1.64 -4.89
C GLU A 134 -6.96 2.68 -4.93
N PHE A 135 -6.72 3.83 -5.59
CA PHE A 135 -7.72 4.87 -5.78
C PHE A 135 -8.92 4.37 -6.59
N ALA A 136 -8.69 3.66 -7.69
CA ALA A 136 -9.76 3.10 -8.50
C ALA A 136 -10.59 2.05 -7.73
N ALA A 137 -9.94 1.21 -6.93
CA ALA A 137 -10.60 0.22 -6.09
C ALA A 137 -11.42 0.88 -4.97
N PHE A 138 -10.87 1.90 -4.32
CA PHE A 138 -11.58 2.69 -3.30
C PHE A 138 -12.86 3.29 -3.84
N ARG A 139 -12.78 3.93 -5.02
CA ARG A 139 -13.97 4.51 -5.67
C ARG A 139 -15.04 3.47 -5.98
N LYS A 140 -14.65 2.24 -6.30
CA LYS A 140 -15.60 1.14 -6.55
C LYS A 140 -16.27 0.61 -5.28
N THR A 141 -15.69 0.81 -4.10
CA THR A 141 -16.26 0.28 -2.84
C THR A 141 -17.51 1.00 -2.34
N LYS A 142 -17.89 2.15 -2.91
CA LYS A 142 -19.15 2.87 -2.63
C LYS A 142 -19.52 2.86 -1.14
N ILE A 143 -18.63 3.37 -0.30
CA ILE A 143 -18.81 3.37 1.15
C ILE A 143 -20.08 4.17 1.51
N PRO A 144 -21.05 3.59 2.24
CA PRO A 144 -22.27 4.29 2.63
C PRO A 144 -21.95 5.48 3.55
N THR A 145 -22.45 6.66 3.20
CA THR A 145 -22.28 7.87 4.04
C THR A 145 -23.18 7.85 5.28
N ILE A 146 -24.28 7.09 5.24
CA ILE A 146 -25.21 6.93 6.35
C ILE A 146 -25.22 5.47 6.78
N ILE A 147 -24.82 5.21 8.02
CA ILE A 147 -24.99 3.93 8.68
C ILE A 147 -26.23 4.07 9.55
N PRO A 148 -27.39 3.53 9.15
CA PRO A 148 -28.59 3.64 9.97
C PRO A 148 -28.36 2.91 11.28
N ALA A 149 -28.52 3.61 12.41
CA ALA A 149 -28.58 2.97 13.71
C ALA A 149 -29.78 1.99 13.68
N SER A 150 -29.51 0.69 13.86
CA SER A 150 -30.58 -0.29 14.00
C SER A 150 -31.39 0.10 15.24
N ARG A 151 -32.69 0.31 15.04
CA ARG A 151 -33.66 0.61 16.10
C ARG A 151 -33.73 -0.51 17.12
#